data_AF-A0A0C9SEU2-F1
#
_entry.id   AF-A0A0C9SEU2-F1
#
_cell.length_a   1.000
_cell.length_b   1.000
_cell.length_c   1.000
_cell.angle_alpha   90.00
_cell.angle_beta   90.00
_cell.angle_gamma   90.00
#
_symmetry.space_group_name_H-M   'P 1'
#
loop_
_entity.id
_entity.type
_entity.pdbx_description
1 polymer ?
#
loop_
_entity_poly.entity_id
_entity_poly.type
_entity_poly.pdbx_seq_one_letter_code
_entity_poly.pdbx_strand_id
1 'polypeptide(L)'
;MTAMTRLPAWLLLLLVGVAFSHAWFNRKKVCTQRKEVGPCRASIPMWWYDAYRGYCTLFTYGGCGGNENKFQHCHECMKKCGGMGWRKAKKFCRKLEKPIGTNTGPYKPNYARRPK
;
A
#
# COMPACT_ATOMS: atom_id res chain seq x y z
N MET A 1 0.18 -50.02 -4.12
CA MET A 1 -0.87 -49.41 -4.96
C MET A 1 -1.66 -48.44 -4.08
N THR A 2 -1.31 -47.16 -4.05
CA THR A 2 -2.07 -46.15 -3.30
C THR A 2 -3.18 -45.61 -4.19
N ALA A 3 -4.43 -45.80 -3.78
CA ALA A 3 -5.59 -45.30 -4.51
C ALA A 3 -5.59 -43.76 -4.47
N MET A 4 -5.56 -43.12 -5.63
CA MET A 4 -5.75 -41.68 -5.77
C MET A 4 -7.22 -41.37 -5.48
N THR A 5 -7.55 -41.07 -4.24
CA THR A 5 -8.90 -40.62 -3.87
C THR A 5 -9.13 -39.23 -4.47
N ARG A 6 -10.13 -39.09 -5.35
CA ARG A 6 -10.54 -37.79 -5.88
C ARG A 6 -11.17 -37.00 -4.74
N LEU A 7 -10.54 -35.89 -4.34
CA LEU A 7 -11.12 -35.00 -3.34
C LEU A 7 -12.47 -34.46 -3.85
N PRO A 8 -13.51 -34.43 -3.01
CA PRO A 8 -14.82 -33.98 -3.42
C PRO A 8 -14.81 -32.46 -3.70
N ALA A 9 -15.62 -32.00 -4.66
CA ALA A 9 -15.62 -30.62 -5.14
C ALA A 9 -15.90 -29.57 -4.05
N TRP A 10 -16.61 -29.92 -2.98
CA TRP A 10 -16.85 -29.02 -1.84
C TRP A 10 -15.58 -28.71 -1.03
N LEU A 11 -14.59 -29.60 -1.01
CA LEU A 11 -13.28 -29.31 -0.41
C LEU A 11 -12.57 -28.20 -1.19
N LEU A 12 -12.71 -28.17 -2.52
CA LEU A 12 -12.15 -27.10 -3.34
C LEU A 12 -12.89 -25.77 -3.14
N LEU A 13 -14.22 -25.80 -2.97
CA LEU A 13 -15.02 -24.60 -2.66
C LEU A 13 -14.70 -24.01 -1.28
N LEU A 14 -14.45 -24.84 -0.27
CA LEU A 14 -13.96 -24.39 1.03
C LEU A 14 -12.57 -23.75 0.93
N LEU A 15 -11.66 -24.34 0.15
CA LEU A 15 -10.33 -23.77 -0.07
C LEU A 15 -10.39 -22.41 -0.80
N VAL A 16 -11.29 -22.26 -1.78
CA VAL A 16 -11.53 -20.96 -2.46
C VAL A 16 -12.17 -19.95 -1.51
N GLY A 17 -13.16 -20.36 -0.70
CA GLY A 17 -13.83 -19.49 0.28
C GLY A 17 -12.89 -19.02 1.41
N VAL A 18 -12.01 -19.89 1.89
CA VAL A 18 -10.99 -19.58 2.90
C VAL A 18 -9.90 -18.67 2.32
N ALA A 19 -9.41 -18.95 1.10
CA ALA A 19 -8.42 -18.11 0.43
C ALA A 19 -8.95 -16.70 0.12
N PHE A 20 -10.21 -16.59 -0.30
CA PHE A 20 -10.86 -15.30 -0.57
C PHE A 20 -11.03 -14.47 0.71
N SER A 21 -11.45 -15.11 1.81
CA SER A 21 -11.56 -14.48 3.12
C SER A 21 -10.21 -13.97 3.61
N HIS A 22 -9.16 -14.80 3.57
CA HIS A 22 -7.81 -14.43 4.02
C HIS A 22 -7.21 -13.25 3.23
N ALA A 23 -7.39 -13.23 1.91
CA ALA A 23 -6.89 -12.15 1.07
C ALA A 23 -7.56 -10.79 1.40
N TRP A 24 -8.84 -10.82 1.73
CA TRP A 24 -9.59 -9.63 2.13
C TRP A 24 -9.21 -9.14 3.54
N PHE A 25 -9.10 -10.04 4.52
CA PHE A 25 -8.71 -9.70 5.88
C PHE A 25 -7.28 -9.17 5.97
N ASN A 26 -6.34 -9.74 5.22
CA ASN A 26 -4.96 -9.23 5.18
C ASN A 26 -4.86 -7.83 4.56
N ARG A 27 -5.69 -7.51 3.55
CA ARG A 27 -5.74 -6.15 3.01
C ARG A 27 -6.25 -5.16 4.06
N LYS A 28 -7.32 -5.50 4.77
CA LYS A 28 -7.84 -4.64 5.85
C LYS A 28 -6.80 -4.42 6.94
N LYS A 29 -6.10 -5.47 7.36
CA LYS A 29 -5.08 -5.38 8.42
C LYS A 29 -3.97 -4.38 8.10
N VAL A 30 -3.40 -4.41 6.89
CA VAL A 30 -2.33 -3.47 6.49
C VAL A 30 -2.86 -2.05 6.38
N CYS A 31 -3.96 -1.86 5.65
CA CYS A 31 -4.41 -0.53 5.25
C CYS A 31 -5.03 0.29 6.40
N THR A 32 -5.28 -0.31 7.57
CA THR A 32 -5.76 0.42 8.76
C THR A 32 -4.65 0.76 9.75
N GLN A 33 -3.42 0.27 9.54
CA GLN A 33 -2.29 0.61 10.41
C GLN A 33 -1.93 2.10 10.27
N ARG A 34 -1.49 2.72 11.37
CA ARG A 34 -0.95 4.08 11.34
C ARG A 34 0.44 4.07 10.69
N LYS A 35 0.89 5.20 10.13
CA LYS A 35 2.31 5.33 9.76
C LYS A 35 3.22 5.12 10.96
N GLU A 36 4.32 4.41 10.75
CA GLU A 36 5.36 4.19 11.77
C GLU A 36 6.74 4.54 11.22
N VAL A 37 7.41 5.50 11.86
CA VAL A 37 8.77 5.92 11.49
C VAL A 37 9.79 4.82 11.79
N GLY A 38 9.58 4.06 12.89
CA GLY A 38 10.54 3.08 13.38
C GLY A 38 11.69 3.74 14.17
N PRO A 39 12.58 2.93 14.79
CA PRO A 39 13.61 3.43 15.71
C PRO A 39 14.85 3.99 15.02
N CYS A 40 15.09 3.65 13.75
CA CYS A 40 16.22 4.15 12.98
C CYS A 40 16.03 5.63 12.56
N ARG A 41 17.13 6.28 12.16
CA ARG A 41 17.18 7.75 11.92
C ARG A 41 17.47 8.14 10.46
N ALA A 42 17.26 7.23 9.50
CA ALA A 42 17.29 7.61 8.10
C ALA A 42 16.08 8.48 7.74
N SER A 43 16.18 9.26 6.68
CA SER A 43 15.07 10.09 6.17
C SER A 43 14.59 9.55 4.81
N ILE A 44 13.85 8.45 4.85
CA ILE A 44 13.41 7.74 3.64
C ILE A 44 11.93 8.07 3.35
N PRO A 45 11.60 8.66 2.19
CA PRO A 45 10.24 9.04 1.86
C PRO A 45 9.48 7.78 1.45
N MET A 46 8.37 7.53 2.12
CA MET A 46 7.53 6.37 1.86
C MET A 46 6.07 6.79 1.83
N TRP A 47 5.25 6.04 1.11
CA TRP A 47 3.80 6.24 1.07
C TRP A 47 3.12 5.35 2.11
N TRP A 48 2.14 5.89 2.81
CA TRP A 48 1.23 5.12 3.66
C TRP A 48 -0.21 5.48 3.31
N TYR A 49 -1.12 4.54 3.51
CA TYR A 49 -2.53 4.79 3.31
C TYR A 49 -3.15 5.43 4.54
N ASP A 50 -3.63 6.66 4.40
CA ASP A 50 -4.38 7.35 5.44
C ASP A 50 -5.86 6.97 5.31
N ALA A 51 -6.32 6.06 6.17
CA ALA A 51 -7.69 5.57 6.15
C ALA A 51 -8.73 6.66 6.45
N TYR A 52 -8.37 7.72 7.17
CA TYR A 52 -9.26 8.86 7.43
C TYR A 52 -9.45 9.70 6.15
N ARG A 53 -8.37 9.91 5.40
CA ARG A 53 -8.41 10.67 4.15
C ARG A 53 -8.89 9.84 2.94
N GLY A 54 -8.78 8.52 3.02
CA GLY A 54 -9.11 7.61 1.92
C GLY A 54 -8.10 7.61 0.77
N TYR A 55 -6.88 8.12 0.99
CA TYR A 55 -5.82 8.10 -0.02
C TYR A 55 -4.42 8.04 0.59
N CYS A 56 -3.46 7.64 -0.23
CA CYS A 56 -2.07 7.50 0.18
C CYS A 56 -1.38 8.85 0.30
N THR A 57 -0.70 9.04 1.42
CA THR A 57 0.10 10.23 1.71
C THR A 57 1.54 9.84 2.01
N LEU A 58 2.46 10.77 1.83
CA LEU A 58 3.86 10.54 2.13
C LEU A 58 4.13 10.69 3.63
N PHE A 59 5.12 9.96 4.12
CA PHE A 59 5.70 10.09 5.45
C PHE A 59 7.20 9.78 5.40
N THR A 60 7.91 10.10 6.49
CA THR A 60 9.34 9.79 6.64
C THR A 60 9.48 8.49 7.40
N TYR A 61 10.14 7.50 6.80
CA TYR A 61 10.51 6.23 7.40
C TYR A 61 11.97 6.27 7.84
N GLY A 62 12.21 5.80 9.07
CA GLY A 62 13.50 5.79 9.75
C GLY A 62 14.50 4.77 9.18
N GLY A 63 14.06 3.85 8.32
CA GLY A 63 14.93 2.87 7.66
C GLY A 63 14.91 1.47 8.28
N CYS A 64 14.36 1.29 9.47
CA CYS A 64 14.16 -0.03 10.07
C CYS A 64 12.85 -0.11 10.87
N GLY A 65 12.34 -1.33 11.08
CA GLY A 65 11.10 -1.60 11.80
C GLY A 65 9.85 -1.01 11.13
N GLY A 66 8.94 -0.51 11.96
CA GLY A 66 7.64 -0.02 11.53
C GLY A 66 6.70 -1.15 11.08
N ASN A 67 5.73 -0.81 10.25
CA ASN A 67 4.71 -1.76 9.78
C ASN A 67 4.59 -1.83 8.24
N GLU A 68 3.59 -2.59 7.79
CA GLU A 68 3.36 -2.93 6.39
C GLU A 68 2.59 -1.84 5.61
N ASN A 69 2.01 -0.84 6.29
CA ASN A 69 1.39 0.31 5.63
C ASN A 69 2.47 1.32 5.17
N LYS A 70 3.40 0.82 4.35
CA LYS A 70 4.58 1.53 3.87
C LYS A 70 4.92 1.04 2.46
N PHE A 71 4.88 1.93 1.48
CA PHE A 71 5.06 1.61 0.06
C PHE A 71 6.04 2.59 -0.58
N GLN A 72 6.82 2.11 -1.53
CA GLN A 72 7.80 2.95 -2.23
C GLN A 72 7.13 3.93 -3.19
N HIS A 73 6.00 3.54 -3.78
CA HIS A 73 5.28 4.36 -4.76
C HIS A 73 3.82 4.59 -4.39
N CYS A 74 3.30 5.79 -4.68
CA CYS A 74 1.90 6.14 -4.44
C CYS A 74 0.93 5.15 -5.10
N HIS A 75 1.22 4.76 -6.34
CA HIS A 75 0.30 3.95 -7.13
C HIS A 75 0.20 2.50 -6.61
N GLU A 76 1.26 2.00 -5.97
CA GLU A 76 1.25 0.70 -5.28
C GLU A 76 0.37 0.77 -4.04
N CYS A 77 0.56 1.81 -3.24
CA CYS A 77 -0.26 2.09 -2.06
C CYS A 77 -1.75 2.22 -2.44
N MET A 78 -2.06 3.01 -3.47
CA MET A 78 -3.45 3.21 -3.93
C MET A 78 -4.06 1.95 -4.53
N LYS A 79 -3.26 1.09 -5.16
CA LYS A 79 -3.72 -0.22 -5.64
C LYS A 79 -4.00 -1.18 -4.49
N LYS A 80 -3.14 -1.20 -3.46
CA LYS A 80 -3.28 -2.08 -2.30
C LYS A 80 -4.44 -1.66 -1.40
N CYS A 81 -4.54 -0.37 -1.08
CA CYS A 81 -5.41 0.14 -0.03
C CYS A 81 -6.53 1.06 -0.52
N GLY A 82 -6.30 1.83 -1.58
CA GLY A 82 -7.29 2.78 -2.12
C GLY A 82 -8.38 2.16 -3.02
N GLY A 83 -8.42 0.83 -3.15
CA GLY A 83 -9.39 0.13 -3.99
C GLY A 83 -9.30 0.47 -5.49
N MET A 84 -8.17 1.05 -5.94
CA MET A 84 -8.00 1.47 -7.31
C MET A 84 -7.33 0.39 -8.17
N GLY A 85 -7.83 0.18 -9.38
CA GLY A 85 -7.07 -0.53 -10.41
C GLY A 85 -5.78 0.22 -10.79
N TRP A 86 -4.77 -0.51 -11.26
CA TRP A 86 -3.43 0.03 -11.59
C TRP A 86 -3.45 1.28 -12.48
N ARG A 87 -4.23 1.25 -13.57
CA ARG A 87 -4.36 2.39 -14.51
C ARG A 87 -4.88 3.64 -13.82
N LYS A 88 -5.88 3.49 -12.95
CA LYS A 88 -6.50 4.58 -12.18
C LYS A 88 -5.53 5.11 -11.12
N ALA A 89 -4.87 4.21 -10.38
CA ALA A 89 -3.88 4.56 -9.38
C ALA A 89 -2.70 5.35 -9.97
N LYS A 90 -2.13 4.90 -11.10
CA LYS A 90 -1.06 5.64 -11.81
C LYS A 90 -1.51 7.04 -12.23
N LYS A 91 -2.71 7.18 -12.82
CA LYS A 91 -3.24 8.49 -13.24
C LYS A 91 -3.45 9.43 -12.06
N PHE A 92 -4.00 8.93 -10.96
CA PHE A 92 -4.20 9.69 -9.72
C PHE A 92 -2.87 10.15 -9.12
N CYS A 93 -1.92 9.23 -8.94
CA CYS A 93 -0.63 9.53 -8.31
C CYS A 93 0.25 10.48 -9.13
N ARG A 94 0.23 10.39 -10.47
CA ARG A 94 0.89 11.39 -11.33
C ARG A 94 0.37 12.80 -11.11
N LYS A 95 -0.88 12.98 -10.67
CA LYS A 95 -1.43 14.30 -10.32
C LYS A 95 -0.94 14.79 -8.95
N LEU A 96 -0.66 13.87 -8.03
CA LEU A 96 -0.14 14.19 -6.69
C LEU A 96 1.37 14.46 -6.67
N GLU A 97 2.14 13.80 -7.55
CA GLU A 97 3.60 13.94 -7.66
C GLU A 97 4.04 15.12 -8.56
N LYS A 98 3.14 16.04 -8.93
CA LYS A 98 3.47 17.16 -9.84
C LYS A 98 4.58 18.07 -9.23
N PRO A 99 5.54 18.54 -10.06
CA PRO A 99 6.69 19.30 -9.59
C PRO A 99 6.31 20.65 -8.95
N ILE A 100 7.17 21.09 -8.02
CA ILE A 100 7.11 22.36 -7.30
C ILE A 100 7.25 23.49 -8.34
N GLY A 101 6.13 24.11 -8.71
CA GLY A 101 6.07 25.15 -9.74
C GLY A 101 4.66 25.42 -10.27
N THR A 102 3.72 24.50 -10.09
CA THR A 102 2.31 24.74 -10.37
C THR A 102 1.55 24.85 -9.05
N ASN A 103 1.09 26.04 -8.66
CA ASN A 103 0.39 26.33 -7.40
C ASN A 103 -1.03 25.70 -7.32
N THR A 104 -1.15 24.39 -7.60
CA THR A 104 -2.44 23.69 -7.64
C THR A 104 -2.37 22.27 -7.05
N GLY A 105 -1.28 21.92 -6.35
CA GLY A 105 -1.08 20.60 -5.75
C GLY A 105 -1.38 20.59 -4.25
N PRO A 106 -2.18 19.64 -3.72
CA PRO A 106 -2.48 19.55 -2.28
C PRO A 106 -1.33 18.98 -1.43
N TYR A 107 -0.24 18.55 -2.06
CA TYR A 107 0.92 17.97 -1.39
C TYR A 107 2.18 18.76 -1.75
N LYS A 108 2.82 19.41 -0.76
CA LYS A 108 4.15 20.00 -0.88
C LYS A 108 5.20 18.94 -0.53
N PRO A 109 5.97 18.39 -1.48
CA PRO A 109 7.06 17.49 -1.13
C PRO A 109 8.22 18.30 -0.53
N ASN A 110 8.47 18.15 0.77
CA ASN A 110 9.73 18.59 1.40
C ASN A 110 10.95 17.74 0.99
N TYR A 111 10.81 16.83 0.01
CA TYR A 111 11.86 15.88 -0.41
C TYR A 111 12.66 16.33 -1.64
N ALA A 112 12.46 17.56 -2.13
CA ALA A 112 13.20 18.08 -3.30
C ALA A 112 14.68 18.41 -3.02
N ARG A 113 15.21 18.18 -1.81
CA ARG A 113 16.64 18.26 -1.53
C ARG A 113 17.30 16.90 -1.72
N ARG A 114 17.55 16.52 -2.98
CA ARG A 114 18.65 15.58 -3.27
C ARG A 114 19.95 16.31 -2.90
N PRO A 115 20.83 15.77 -2.04
CA PRO A 115 22.20 16.25 -2.00
C PRO A 115 22.84 16.03 -3.39
N LYS A 116 23.57 17.03 -3.87
CA LYS A 116 24.49 16.87 -5.00
C LYS A 116 25.63 15.95 -4.60
#